data_AF-A0A969V4C2-F1
#
_entry.id   AF-A0A969V4C2-F1
#
_cell.length_a   1.000
_cell.length_b   1.000
_cell.length_c   1.000
_cell.angle_alpha   90.00
_cell.angle_beta   90.00
_cell.angle_gamma   90.00
#
_symmetry.space_group_name_H-M   'P 1'
#
loop_
_entity.id
_entity.type
_entity.pdbx_description
1 polymer ?
#
loop_
_entity_poly.entity_id
_entity_poly.type
_entity_poly.pdbx_seq_one_letter_code
_entity_poly.pdbx_strand_id
1 'polypeptide(L)'
;MYITPSELLARYAAGERNFAGVGIWYDYRFSFAFKRANLSNIIWSGAELPQLRLREVNLSGAKLIGAYLAGADLGLADLSKADLTGAT
;
A
#
# COMPACT_ATOMS: atom_id res chain seq x y z
N MET A 1 14.09 0.00 -0.44
CA MET A 1 14.19 1.31 -1.18
C MET A 1 12.97 2.13 -0.84
N TYR A 2 13.10 3.43 -0.59
CA TYR A 2 11.95 4.31 -0.31
C TYR A 2 11.48 5.07 -1.55
N ILE A 3 10.16 5.17 -1.74
CA ILE A 3 9.54 5.95 -2.82
C ILE A 3 8.41 6.83 -2.29
N THR A 4 8.07 7.87 -3.05
CA THR A 4 6.92 8.73 -2.72
C THR A 4 5.60 8.10 -3.16
N PRO A 5 4.45 8.48 -2.56
CA PRO A 5 3.15 8.04 -3.03
C PRO A 5 2.89 8.38 -4.50
N SER A 6 3.29 9.56 -4.96
CA SER A 6 3.15 9.97 -6.36
C SER A 6 3.95 9.07 -7.30
N GLU A 7 5.17 8.69 -6.91
CA GLU A 7 5.99 7.77 -7.69
C GLU A 7 5.38 6.36 -7.75
N LEU A 8 4.88 5.85 -6.61
CA LEU A 8 4.18 4.57 -6.58
C LEU A 8 2.96 4.58 -7.51
N LEU A 9 2.14 5.63 -7.43
CA LEU A 9 0.94 5.76 -8.26
C LEU A 9 1.29 5.85 -9.75
N ALA A 10 2.34 6.56 -10.12
CA ALA A 10 2.81 6.65 -11.50
C ALA A 10 3.28 5.29 -12.03
N ARG A 11 4.10 4.56 -11.26
CA ARG A 11 4.59 3.22 -11.61
C ARG A 11 3.44 2.21 -11.69
N TYR A 12 2.51 2.28 -10.75
CA TYR A 12 1.32 1.42 -10.76
C TYR A 12 0.43 1.69 -11.97
N ALA A 13 0.23 2.96 -12.33
CA ALA A 13 -0.50 3.35 -13.54
C ALA A 13 0.20 2.87 -14.83
N ALA A 14 1.53 2.79 -14.82
CA ALA A 14 2.32 2.22 -15.91
C ALA A 14 2.26 0.68 -15.99
N GLY A 15 1.53 0.02 -15.09
CA GLY A 15 1.33 -1.44 -15.10
C GLY A 15 2.22 -2.21 -14.13
N GLU A 16 3.14 -1.54 -13.43
CA GLU A 16 3.93 -2.20 -12.41
C GLU A 16 3.04 -2.65 -11.25
N ARG A 17 3.26 -3.88 -10.77
CA ARG A 17 2.56 -4.42 -9.60
C ARG A 17 3.51 -4.84 -8.49
N ASN A 18 4.80 -5.00 -8.80
CA ASN A 18 5.78 -5.46 -7.84
C ASN A 18 6.43 -4.29 -7.10
N PHE A 19 6.03 -4.13 -5.84
CA PHE A 19 6.57 -3.16 -4.89
C PHE A 19 7.02 -3.89 -3.61
N ALA A 20 7.51 -5.12 -3.73
CA ALA A 20 8.00 -5.88 -2.58
C ALA A 20 9.20 -5.19 -1.93
N GLY A 21 9.24 -5.15 -0.60
CA GLY A 21 10.33 -4.55 0.18
C GLY A 21 10.50 -3.03 0.00
N VAL A 22 9.54 -2.33 -0.62
CA VAL A 22 9.59 -0.87 -0.69
C VAL A 22 9.17 -0.26 0.64
N GLY A 23 9.81 0.84 1.00
CA GLY A 23 9.28 1.76 1.99
C GLY A 23 8.50 2.86 1.29
N ILE A 24 7.39 3.31 1.86
CA ILE A 24 6.71 4.51 1.36
C ILE A 24 7.00 5.66 2.30
N TRP A 25 7.52 6.75 1.74
CA TRP A 25 7.76 7.94 2.53
C TRP A 25 6.44 8.56 2.96
N TYR A 26 6.19 8.58 4.27
CA TYR A 26 5.01 9.19 4.85
C TYR A 26 5.33 10.60 5.37
N ASP A 27 4.53 11.56 4.90
CA ASP A 27 4.44 12.93 5.40
C ASP A 27 2.97 13.32 5.36
N TYR A 28 2.56 14.20 6.29
CA TYR A 28 1.22 14.74 6.39
C TYR A 28 0.70 15.35 5.06
N ARG A 29 1.58 15.87 4.19
CA ARG A 29 1.27 16.34 2.85
C ARG A 29 0.75 15.25 1.92
N PHE A 30 1.13 14.00 2.17
CA PHE A 30 0.68 12.83 1.41
C PHE A 30 -0.43 12.05 2.09
N SER A 31 -1.00 12.56 3.18
CA SER A 31 -2.01 11.87 3.99
C SER A 31 -3.29 11.48 3.24
N PHE A 32 -3.51 12.00 2.04
CA PHE A 32 -4.64 11.64 1.19
C PHE A 32 -4.23 11.07 -0.17
N ALA A 33 -2.94 10.80 -0.39
CA ALA A 33 -2.42 10.39 -1.69
C ALA A 33 -3.09 9.12 -2.23
N PHE A 34 -3.44 8.18 -1.34
CA PHE A 34 -4.10 6.93 -1.72
C PHE A 34 -5.61 6.94 -1.57
N LYS A 35 -6.25 7.99 -1.04
CA LYS A 35 -7.68 7.94 -0.72
C LYS A 35 -8.50 7.56 -1.97
N ARG A 36 -9.26 6.46 -1.88
CA ARG A 36 -10.06 5.88 -2.97
C ARG A 36 -9.26 5.41 -4.20
N ALA A 37 -7.94 5.24 -4.07
CA ALA A 37 -7.11 4.68 -5.13
C ALA A 37 -7.46 3.21 -5.37
N ASN A 38 -7.27 2.75 -6.62
CA ASN A 38 -7.29 1.34 -6.95
C ASN A 38 -5.86 0.82 -7.02
N LEU A 39 -5.48 0.01 -6.04
CA LEU A 39 -4.22 -0.70 -5.94
C LEU A 39 -4.44 -2.22 -5.89
N SER A 40 -5.51 -2.71 -6.52
CA SER A 40 -5.81 -4.14 -6.58
C SER A 40 -4.64 -4.95 -7.13
N ASN A 41 -4.42 -6.14 -6.57
CA ASN A 41 -3.33 -7.05 -6.92
C ASN A 41 -1.91 -6.45 -6.78
N ILE A 42 -1.72 -5.36 -6.02
CA ILE A 42 -0.40 -4.84 -5.72
C ILE A 42 0.39 -5.84 -4.85
N ILE A 43 1.69 -5.95 -5.09
CA ILE A 43 2.60 -6.79 -4.33
C ILE A 43 3.42 -5.87 -3.43
N TRP A 44 3.08 -5.85 -2.15
CA TRP A 44 3.75 -5.13 -1.06
C TRP A 44 4.32 -6.11 -0.03
N SER A 45 4.70 -7.32 -0.46
CA SER A 45 5.33 -8.30 0.41
C SER A 45 6.61 -7.73 1.04
N GLY A 46 6.72 -7.76 2.36
CA GLY A 46 7.83 -7.18 3.12
C GLY A 46 7.94 -5.66 3.04
N ALA A 47 6.92 -4.94 2.54
CA ALA A 47 6.96 -3.49 2.42
C ALA A 47 6.89 -2.79 3.79
N GLU A 48 7.56 -1.64 3.91
CA GLU A 48 7.50 -0.77 5.07
C GLU A 48 6.45 0.34 4.83
N LEU A 49 5.28 0.17 5.41
CA LEU A 49 4.10 1.03 5.21
C LEU A 49 3.59 1.67 6.54
N PRO A 50 4.46 2.11 7.48
CA PRO A 50 4.00 2.62 8.76
C PRO A 50 3.20 3.91 8.59
N GLN A 51 2.14 4.06 9.38
CA GLN A 51 1.30 5.28 9.43
C GLN A 51 0.61 5.65 8.10
N LEU A 52 0.68 4.80 7.07
CA LEU A 52 0.07 5.11 5.78
C LEU A 52 -1.45 5.18 5.89
N ARG A 53 -2.05 6.21 5.30
CA ARG A 53 -3.50 6.31 5.17
C ARG A 53 -3.96 5.61 3.89
N LEU A 54 -4.44 4.38 4.05
CA LEU A 54 -4.99 3.51 3.01
C LEU A 54 -6.52 3.39 3.11
N ARG A 55 -7.16 4.37 3.75
CA ARG A 55 -8.61 4.41 3.93
C ARG A 55 -9.33 4.43 2.59
N GLU A 56 -10.38 3.62 2.46
CA GLU A 56 -11.20 3.48 1.24
C GLU A 56 -10.41 3.03 0.00
N VAL A 57 -9.18 2.52 0.14
CA VAL A 57 -8.38 2.00 -0.97
C VAL A 57 -8.90 0.63 -1.40
N ASN A 58 -8.94 0.38 -2.70
CA ASN A 58 -9.11 -0.98 -3.19
C ASN A 58 -7.75 -1.71 -3.20
N LEU A 59 -7.57 -2.63 -2.25
CA LEU A 59 -6.44 -3.54 -2.11
C LEU A 59 -6.85 -4.99 -2.39
N SER A 60 -7.94 -5.22 -3.13
CA SER A 60 -8.41 -6.57 -3.42
C SER A 60 -7.33 -7.39 -4.13
N GLY A 61 -7.10 -8.61 -3.66
CA GLY A 61 -6.04 -9.49 -4.15
C GLY A 61 -4.60 -9.03 -3.87
N ALA A 62 -4.40 -7.98 -3.06
CA ALA A 62 -3.05 -7.50 -2.73
C ALA A 62 -2.23 -8.57 -1.96
N LYS A 63 -0.92 -8.61 -2.19
CA LYS A 63 0.01 -9.44 -1.43
C LYS A 63 0.76 -8.55 -0.43
N LEU A 64 0.40 -8.67 0.84
CA LEU A 64 0.94 -7.92 1.97
C LEU A 64 1.74 -8.83 2.92
N ILE A 65 2.19 -9.99 2.42
CA ILE A 65 2.91 -10.99 3.21
C ILE A 65 4.11 -10.35 3.89
N GLY A 66 4.18 -10.39 5.21
CA GLY A 66 5.28 -9.79 5.99
C GLY A 66 5.37 -8.26 5.92
N ALA A 67 4.36 -7.56 5.42
CA ALA A 67 4.38 -6.09 5.35
C ALA A 67 4.29 -5.48 6.76
N TYR A 68 5.01 -4.39 6.99
CA TYR A 68 4.94 -3.60 8.21
C TYR A 68 3.90 -2.48 8.04
N LEU A 69 2.72 -2.68 8.62
CA LEU A 69 1.53 -1.84 8.56
C LEU A 69 1.26 -1.11 9.89
N ALA A 70 2.23 -1.03 10.80
CA ALA A 70 2.05 -0.41 12.10
C ALA A 70 1.48 1.02 12.00
N GLY A 71 0.29 1.20 12.55
CA GLY A 71 -0.45 2.47 12.53
C GLY A 71 -1.01 2.88 11.17
N ALA A 72 -0.97 2.01 10.16
CA ALA A 72 -1.65 2.26 8.89
C ALA A 72 -3.18 2.31 9.09
N ASP A 73 -3.83 3.29 8.49
CA ASP A 73 -5.29 3.40 8.47
C ASP A 73 -5.84 2.65 7.25
N LEU A 74 -6.34 1.43 7.47
CA LEU A 74 -7.00 0.58 6.48
C LEU A 74 -8.54 0.69 6.54
N GLY A 75 -9.09 1.70 7.22
CA GLY A 75 -10.54 1.83 7.39
C GLY A 75 -11.28 1.83 6.04
N LEU A 76 -12.30 0.99 5.90
CA LEU A 76 -13.07 0.85 4.66
C LEU A 76 -12.25 0.44 3.42
N ALA A 77 -11.00 0.00 3.58
CA ALA A 77 -10.24 -0.56 2.47
C ALA A 77 -10.87 -1.90 2.04
N ASP A 78 -10.92 -2.13 0.73
CA ASP A 78 -11.30 -3.45 0.20
C ASP A 78 -10.07 -4.35 0.22
N LEU A 79 -10.03 -5.28 1.17
CA LEU A 79 -8.98 -6.31 1.31
C LEU A 79 -9.47 -7.69 0.84
N SER A 80 -10.54 -7.75 0.05
CA SER A 80 -11.08 -9.02 -0.45
C SER A 80 -10.00 -9.81 -1.17
N LYS A 81 -9.75 -11.05 -0.73
CA LYS A 81 -8.71 -11.95 -1.26
C LYS A 81 -7.26 -11.46 -1.08
N ALA A 82 -7.02 -10.43 -0.28
CA ALA A 82 -5.66 -10.02 0.04
C ALA A 82 -4.97 -11.07 0.93
N ASP A 83 -3.67 -11.26 0.74
CA ASP A 83 -2.84 -12.10 1.60
C ASP A 83 -2.06 -11.23 2.58
N LEU A 84 -2.48 -11.28 3.86
CA LEU A 84 -1.90 -10.53 4.97
C LEU A 84 -1.02 -11.42 5.86
N THR A 85 -0.62 -12.60 5.39
CA THR A 85 0.15 -13.56 6.19
C THR A 85 1.42 -12.91 6.75
N GLY A 86 1.51 -12.82 8.09
CA GLY A 86 2.66 -12.23 8.77
C GLY A 86 2.78 -10.71 8.65
N ALA A 87 1.76 -9.99 8.16
CA ALA A 87 1.74 -8.53 8.24
C ALA A 87 1.62 -8.08 9.71
N THR A 88 2.31 -7.00 10.09
CA THR A 88 2.44 -6.53 11.50
C THR A 88 2.15 -5.05 11.67
#